data_AF-A0A7W4DZ83-F1
#
_entry.id   AF-A0A7W4DZ83-F1
#
_cell.length_a   1.000
_cell.length_b   1.000
_cell.length_c   1.000
_cell.angle_alpha   90.00
_cell.angle_beta   90.00
_cell.angle_gamma   90.00
#
_symmetry.space_group_name_H-M   'P 1'
#
loop_
_entity.id
_entity.type
_entity.pdbx_description
1 polymer ?
#
loop_
_entity_poly.entity_id
_entity_poly.type
_entity_poly.pdbx_seq_one_letter_code
_entity_poly.pdbx_strand_id
1 'polypeptide(L)'
;MNSTKTISFLDIENGDFFLINGVAISSKTTFSSLREQFPDNDIWDVGTGFYWIYFEQCLFEGKEFDVSICFEGEKLETIFFSMKERYTPWENWTEEYELQTEKLYKKWLTAHIGEEWEFVWGEVGAAFDRKGGRTTMWISYI
;
A
#
# COMPACT_ATOMS: atom_id res chain seq x y z
N MET A 1 2.03 18.05 -28.38
CA MET A 1 1.87 16.63 -28.01
C MET A 1 1.78 16.60 -26.49
N ASN A 2 0.57 16.46 -25.95
CA ASN A 2 0.41 16.28 -24.52
C ASN A 2 0.83 14.85 -24.21
N SER A 3 1.97 14.69 -23.56
CA SER A 3 2.35 13.42 -22.95
C SER A 3 1.25 13.09 -21.94
N THR A 4 0.44 12.07 -22.23
CA THR A 4 -0.46 11.49 -21.24
C THR A 4 0.46 10.90 -20.18
N LYS A 5 0.71 11.63 -19.10
CA LYS A 5 1.45 11.10 -17.95
C LYS A 5 0.66 9.87 -17.50
N THR A 6 1.21 8.68 -17.72
CA THR A 6 0.65 7.45 -17.17
C THR A 6 0.48 7.70 -15.68
N ILE A 7 -0.75 7.63 -15.19
CA ILE A 7 -1.04 7.80 -13.78
C ILE A 7 -0.44 6.57 -13.11
N SER A 8 0.72 6.73 -12.48
CA SER A 8 1.35 5.66 -11.70
C SER A 8 0.78 5.70 -10.28
N PHE A 9 0.71 4.55 -9.62
CA PHE A 9 0.37 4.47 -8.20
C PHE A 9 1.54 4.92 -7.30
N LEU A 10 2.76 4.96 -7.85
CA LEU A 10 4.00 5.27 -7.15
C LEU A 10 4.97 6.04 -8.07
N ASP A 11 5.59 7.10 -7.56
CA ASP A 11 6.73 7.75 -8.19
C ASP A 11 8.02 7.08 -7.71
N ILE A 12 8.71 6.39 -8.62
CA ILE A 12 9.91 5.60 -8.30
C ILE A 12 11.12 6.46 -7.94
N GLU A 13 11.12 7.75 -8.28
CA GLU A 13 12.25 8.65 -8.01
C GLU A 13 12.26 9.12 -6.55
N ASN A 14 11.08 9.28 -5.94
CA ASN A 14 10.94 9.88 -4.61
C ASN A 14 10.08 9.10 -3.60
N GLY A 15 9.36 8.06 -4.05
CA GLY A 15 8.53 7.22 -3.20
C GLY A 15 7.14 7.78 -2.91
N ASP A 16 6.71 8.82 -3.62
CA ASP A 16 5.37 9.38 -3.45
C ASP A 16 4.32 8.37 -3.94
N PHE A 17 3.37 8.05 -3.06
CA PHE A 17 2.30 7.08 -3.29
C PHE A 17 0.96 7.78 -3.55
N PHE A 18 0.22 7.29 -4.54
CA PHE A 18 -0.93 8.01 -5.14
C PHE A 18 -2.24 7.20 -5.20
N LEU A 19 -2.37 6.05 -4.52
CA LEU A 19 -3.64 5.30 -4.54
C LEU A 19 -4.77 5.99 -3.74
N ILE A 20 -4.44 6.91 -2.83
CA ILE A 20 -5.44 7.59 -2.01
C ILE A 20 -5.88 8.86 -2.71
N ASN A 21 -7.18 8.97 -3.01
CA ASN A 21 -7.71 10.13 -3.69
C ASN A 21 -7.56 11.40 -2.84
N GLY A 22 -7.06 12.48 -3.44
CA GLY A 22 -6.93 13.78 -2.79
C GLY A 22 -5.67 13.96 -1.94
N VAL A 23 -4.75 12.99 -1.90
CA VAL A 23 -3.47 13.12 -1.19
C VAL A 23 -2.36 12.31 -1.86
N ALA A 24 -1.15 12.86 -1.87
CA ALA A 24 0.08 12.10 -2.14
C ALA A 24 0.74 11.78 -0.80
N ILE A 25 1.03 10.50 -0.57
CA ILE A 25 1.74 10.07 0.64
C ILE A 25 3.23 10.05 0.32
N SER A 26 4.01 10.82 1.07
CA SER A 26 5.47 10.94 0.89
C SER A 26 6.18 10.60 2.19
N SER A 27 7.51 10.44 2.17
CA SER A 27 8.34 10.27 3.38
C SER A 27 8.23 11.43 4.39
N LYS A 28 7.64 12.57 3.98
CA LYS A 28 7.38 13.73 4.86
C LYS A 28 5.96 13.76 5.40
N THR A 29 5.07 12.90 4.91
CA THR A 29 3.72 12.76 5.43
C THR A 29 3.80 12.24 6.85
N THR A 30 3.09 12.90 7.76
CA THR A 30 3.09 12.53 9.18
C THR A 30 1.72 12.01 9.59
N PHE A 31 1.66 11.24 10.68
CA PHE A 31 0.39 10.75 11.22
C PHE A 31 -0.59 11.89 11.48
N SER A 32 -0.14 12.94 12.18
CA SER A 32 -1.00 14.07 12.54
C SER A 32 -1.52 14.83 11.31
N SER A 33 -0.65 15.09 10.32
CA SER A 33 -1.06 15.81 9.10
C SER A 33 -2.07 15.00 8.26
N LEU A 34 -1.86 13.69 8.14
CA LEU A 34 -2.78 12.83 7.42
C LEU A 34 -4.11 12.67 8.17
N ARG A 35 -4.05 12.59 9.51
CA ARG A 35 -5.25 12.49 10.35
C ARG A 35 -6.10 13.75 10.31
N GLU A 36 -5.48 14.93 10.24
CA GLU A 36 -6.21 16.20 10.08
C GLU A 36 -6.97 16.25 8.76
N GLN A 37 -6.36 15.74 7.68
CA GLN A 37 -7.01 15.68 6.36
C GLN A 37 -8.13 14.62 6.29
N PHE A 38 -7.98 13.51 7.02
CA PHE A 38 -8.91 12.38 7.03
C PHE A 38 -9.36 12.05 8.47
N PRO A 39 -10.18 12.92 9.10
CA PRO A 39 -10.52 12.81 10.52
C PRO A 39 -11.51 11.68 10.84
N ASP A 40 -12.20 11.13 9.83
CA ASP A 40 -13.22 10.10 10.00
C ASP A 40 -12.73 8.69 9.67
N ASN A 41 -11.51 8.54 9.13
CA ASN A 41 -10.95 7.23 8.83
C ASN A 41 -10.71 6.41 10.09
N ASP A 42 -10.80 5.10 9.98
CA ASP A 42 -10.44 4.21 11.08
C ASP A 42 -8.94 4.29 11.37
N ILE A 43 -8.62 4.23 12.67
CA ILE A 43 -7.26 4.21 13.17
C ILE A 43 -7.04 3.04 14.12
N TRP A 44 -5.80 2.58 14.21
CA TRP A 44 -5.38 1.63 15.24
C TRP A 44 -4.07 2.09 15.88
N ASP A 45 -4.14 2.39 17.19
CA ASP A 45 -2.97 2.55 18.04
C ASP A 45 -2.60 1.19 18.64
N VAL A 46 -1.42 0.69 18.28
CA VAL A 46 -0.92 -0.61 18.75
C VAL A 46 -0.48 -0.55 20.23
N GLY A 47 -0.29 0.66 20.78
CA GLY A 47 0.21 0.90 22.14
C GLY A 47 1.72 0.77 22.27
N THR A 48 2.44 0.66 21.14
CA THR A 48 3.90 0.49 21.05
C THR A 48 4.59 1.67 20.36
N GLY A 49 3.85 2.76 20.11
CA GLY A 49 4.31 3.89 19.30
C GLY A 49 3.99 3.75 17.81
N PHE A 50 3.37 2.65 17.39
CA PHE A 50 2.91 2.43 16.03
C PHE A 50 1.43 2.78 15.87
N TYR A 51 1.13 3.54 14.82
CA TYR A 51 -0.21 4.00 14.50
C TYR A 51 -0.57 3.63 13.07
N TRP A 52 -1.80 3.17 12.88
CA TRP A 52 -2.35 2.84 11.59
C TRP A 52 -3.48 3.78 11.20
N ILE A 53 -3.55 4.15 9.93
CA ILE A 53 -4.71 4.80 9.30
C ILE A 53 -5.15 3.93 8.13
N TYR A 54 -6.44 3.59 8.08
CA TYR A 54 -7.02 2.72 7.05
C TYR A 54 -7.79 3.53 6.02
N PHE A 55 -7.59 3.19 4.75
CA PHE A 55 -8.29 3.76 3.61
C PHE A 55 -8.94 2.64 2.82
N GLU A 56 -10.25 2.72 2.66
CA GLU A 56 -11.03 1.84 1.80
C GLU A 56 -11.38 2.56 0.50
N GLN A 57 -11.81 1.79 -0.51
CA GLN A 57 -12.33 2.34 -1.77
C GLN A 57 -11.29 3.14 -2.58
N CYS A 58 -10.01 2.82 -2.44
CA CYS A 58 -8.94 3.41 -3.26
C CYS A 58 -9.04 2.87 -4.69
N LEU A 59 -9.52 3.68 -5.63
CA LEU A 59 -9.72 3.28 -7.03
C LEU A 59 -8.50 3.58 -7.90
N PHE A 60 -8.00 2.57 -8.60
CA PHE A 60 -6.93 2.72 -9.57
C PHE A 60 -7.11 1.73 -10.72
N GLU A 61 -7.13 2.24 -11.96
CA GLU A 61 -7.33 1.45 -13.18
C GLU A 61 -8.54 0.48 -13.15
N GLY A 62 -9.64 0.92 -12.55
CA GLY A 62 -10.87 0.11 -12.44
C GLY A 62 -10.78 -1.02 -11.40
N LYS A 63 -9.72 -1.06 -10.60
CA LYS A 63 -9.59 -1.92 -9.41
C LYS A 63 -9.76 -1.10 -8.14
N GLU A 64 -10.33 -1.74 -7.14
CA GLU A 64 -10.47 -1.18 -5.79
C GLU A 64 -9.41 -1.80 -4.89
N PHE A 65 -8.75 -0.95 -4.10
CA PHE A 65 -7.72 -1.31 -3.15
C PHE A 65 -8.14 -0.92 -1.73
N ASP A 66 -7.73 -1.76 -0.78
CA ASP A 66 -7.66 -1.40 0.63
C ASP A 66 -6.21 -1.00 0.92
N VAL A 67 -6.00 0.13 1.59
CA VAL A 67 -4.68 0.68 1.92
C VAL A 67 -4.59 0.93 3.42
N SER A 68 -3.50 0.52 4.03
CA SER A 68 -3.20 0.70 5.44
C SER A 68 -1.85 1.39 5.58
N ILE A 69 -1.81 2.55 6.22
CA ILE A 69 -0.57 3.31 6.41
C ILE A 69 -0.12 3.19 7.86
N CYS A 70 1.12 2.75 8.06
CA CYS A 70 1.75 2.59 9.35
C CYS A 70 2.77 3.72 9.60
N PHE A 71 2.68 4.32 10.79
CA PHE A 71 3.61 5.32 11.29
C PHE A 71 4.25 4.84 12.60
N GLU A 72 5.54 5.12 12.79
CA GLU A 72 6.18 5.10 14.12
C GLU A 72 6.23 6.54 14.64
N GLY A 73 5.36 6.86 15.60
CA GLY A 73 5.11 8.25 15.99
C GLY A 73 4.57 9.06 14.79
N GLU A 74 5.35 10.03 14.35
CA GLU A 74 5.04 10.88 13.20
C GLU A 74 5.80 10.47 11.92
N LYS A 75 6.69 9.47 11.99
CA LYS A 75 7.47 9.01 10.84
C LYS A 75 6.66 7.97 10.05
N LEU A 76 6.55 8.17 8.74
CA LEU A 76 6.00 7.15 7.84
C LEU A 76 6.95 5.96 7.76
N GLU A 77 6.46 4.77 8.11
CA GLU A 77 7.26 3.55 8.12
C GLU A 77 6.92 2.66 6.93
N THR A 78 5.64 2.30 6.80
CA THR A 78 5.23 1.34 5.76
C THR A 78 3.81 1.60 5.30
N ILE A 79 3.56 1.41 4.01
CA ILE A 79 2.21 1.35 3.44
C ILE A 79 1.96 -0.08 3.01
N PHE A 80 0.86 -0.67 3.46
CA PHE A 80 0.34 -1.93 2.95
C PHE A 80 -0.87 -1.67 2.06
N PHE A 81 -1.00 -2.44 0.99
CA PHE A 81 -2.16 -2.33 0.12
C PHE A 81 -2.47 -3.65 -0.58
N SER A 82 -3.75 -3.88 -0.86
CA SER A 82 -4.22 -5.12 -1.48
C SER A 82 -5.43 -4.87 -2.35
N MET A 83 -5.60 -5.68 -3.40
CA MET A 83 -6.78 -5.59 -4.26
C MET A 83 -7.97 -6.21 -3.55
N LYS A 84 -9.07 -5.46 -3.45
CA LYS A 84 -10.30 -5.91 -2.76
C LYS A 84 -10.88 -7.19 -3.36
N GLU A 85 -10.75 -7.38 -4.68
CA GLU A 85 -11.18 -8.60 -5.38
C GLU A 85 -10.44 -9.88 -4.93
N ARG A 86 -9.29 -9.73 -4.25
CA ARG A 86 -8.50 -10.85 -3.72
C ARG A 86 -8.81 -11.16 -2.27
N TYR A 87 -9.67 -10.37 -1.61
CA TYR A 87 -10.14 -10.69 -0.27
C TYR A 87 -10.82 -12.06 -0.24
N THR A 88 -10.36 -12.92 0.66
CA THR A 88 -10.93 -14.25 0.85
C THR A 88 -11.33 -14.42 2.30
N PRO A 89 -12.62 -14.69 2.61
CA PRO A 89 -13.03 -15.04 3.96
C PRO A 89 -12.43 -16.38 4.35
N TRP A 90 -12.27 -16.61 5.67
CA TRP A 90 -11.53 -17.77 6.19
C TRP A 90 -12.08 -19.11 5.70
N GLU A 91 -13.39 -19.21 5.50
CA GLU A 91 -14.08 -20.43 5.04
C GLU A 91 -13.67 -20.85 3.62
N ASN A 92 -13.21 -19.90 2.80
CA ASN A 92 -12.78 -20.12 1.42
C ASN A 92 -11.26 -20.00 1.25
N TRP A 93 -10.53 -19.81 2.36
CA TRP A 93 -9.11 -19.56 2.34
C TRP A 93 -8.32 -20.81 1.95
N THR A 94 -7.33 -20.64 1.07
CA THR A 94 -6.32 -21.66 0.78
C THR A 94 -4.95 -21.01 0.57
N GLU A 95 -3.89 -21.70 1.00
CA GLU A 95 -2.51 -21.25 0.75
C GLU A 95 -2.24 -21.16 -0.76
N GLU A 96 -2.78 -22.07 -1.57
CA GLU A 96 -2.63 -22.03 -3.02
C GLU A 96 -3.22 -20.75 -3.64
N TYR A 97 -4.34 -20.25 -3.12
CA TYR A 97 -4.94 -19.01 -3.61
C TYR A 97 -4.09 -17.79 -3.23
N GLU A 98 -3.53 -17.76 -2.03
CA GLU A 98 -2.62 -16.72 -1.57
C GLU A 98 -1.32 -16.70 -2.40
N LEU A 99 -0.72 -17.85 -2.67
CA LEU A 99 0.45 -17.96 -3.56
C LEU A 99 0.15 -17.52 -5.00
N GLN A 100 -1.08 -17.71 -5.48
CA GLN A 100 -1.53 -17.14 -6.77
C GLN A 100 -1.69 -15.62 -6.69
N THR A 101 -2.23 -15.11 -5.59
CA THR A 101 -2.32 -13.66 -5.31
C THR A 101 -0.93 -13.04 -5.29
N GLU A 102 0.08 -13.67 -4.68
CA GLU A 102 1.44 -13.16 -4.64
C GLU A 102 2.01 -13.02 -6.05
N LYS A 103 1.84 -14.04 -6.90
CA LYS A 103 2.27 -13.98 -8.31
C LYS A 103 1.55 -12.87 -9.08
N LEU A 104 0.26 -12.66 -8.82
CA LEU A 104 -0.52 -11.58 -9.42
C LEU A 104 0.04 -10.21 -9.01
N TYR A 105 0.27 -10.00 -7.71
CA TYR A 105 0.78 -8.74 -7.18
C TYR A 105 2.18 -8.43 -7.69
N LYS A 106 3.08 -9.42 -7.71
CA LYS A 106 4.42 -9.25 -8.30
C LYS A 106 4.36 -8.82 -9.77
N LYS A 107 3.51 -9.47 -10.57
CA LYS A 107 3.28 -9.07 -11.97
C LYS A 107 2.70 -7.66 -12.09
N TRP A 108 1.76 -7.31 -11.22
CA TRP A 108 1.15 -5.99 -11.21
C TRP A 108 2.18 -4.91 -10.86
N LEU A 109 3.00 -5.10 -9.82
CA LEU A 109 4.11 -4.21 -9.48
C LEU A 109 5.08 -4.06 -10.66
N THR A 110 5.54 -5.17 -11.24
CA THR A 110 6.45 -5.12 -12.40
C THR A 110 5.89 -4.34 -13.58
N ALA A 111 4.59 -4.46 -13.86
CA ALA A 111 3.95 -3.74 -14.94
C ALA A 111 3.91 -2.22 -14.73
N HIS A 112 3.94 -1.74 -13.48
CA HIS A 112 3.78 -0.33 -13.15
C HIS A 112 5.11 0.37 -12.81
N ILE A 113 6.02 -0.32 -12.12
CA ILE A 113 7.27 0.28 -11.61
C ILE A 113 8.54 -0.42 -12.11
N GLY A 114 8.42 -1.46 -12.93
CA GLY A 114 9.56 -2.22 -13.46
C GLY A 114 10.03 -3.34 -12.54
N GLU A 115 11.18 -3.94 -12.87
CA GLU A 115 11.72 -5.13 -12.19
C GLU A 115 12.59 -4.82 -10.95
N GLU A 116 13.06 -3.58 -10.83
CA GLU A 116 13.86 -3.12 -9.68
C GLU A 116 12.94 -2.56 -8.60
N TRP A 117 12.99 -3.13 -7.39
CA TRP A 117 12.10 -2.75 -6.27
C TRP A 117 12.85 -2.22 -5.04
N GLU A 118 14.15 -2.00 -5.16
CA GLU A 118 14.96 -1.29 -4.17
C GLU A 118 15.30 0.10 -4.72
N PHE A 119 15.05 1.13 -3.91
CA PHE A 119 15.21 2.52 -4.28
C PHE A 119 15.99 3.27 -3.20
N VAL A 120 16.49 4.46 -3.53
CA VAL A 120 17.25 5.30 -2.59
C VAL A 120 16.41 5.78 -1.40
N TRP A 121 15.08 5.77 -1.54
CA TRP A 121 14.13 6.23 -0.51
C TRP A 121 13.47 5.07 0.24
N GLY A 122 13.62 3.82 -0.21
CA GLY A 122 12.86 2.69 0.31
C GLY A 122 12.81 1.47 -0.60
N GLU A 123 11.91 0.54 -0.28
CA GLU A 123 11.70 -0.69 -1.03
C GLU A 123 10.21 -0.98 -1.21
N VAL A 124 9.89 -1.77 -2.24
CA VAL A 124 8.54 -2.21 -2.58
C VAL A 124 8.51 -3.72 -2.67
N GLY A 125 7.40 -4.34 -2.28
CA GLY A 125 7.29 -5.79 -2.40
C GLY A 125 5.88 -6.33 -2.39
N ALA A 126 5.79 -7.63 -2.65
CA ALA A 126 4.58 -8.41 -2.47
C ALA A 126 4.96 -9.80 -1.96
N ALA A 127 4.31 -10.23 -0.87
CA ALA A 127 4.58 -11.53 -0.27
C ALA A 127 3.34 -12.10 0.43
N PHE A 128 3.22 -13.42 0.40
CA PHE A 128 2.32 -14.14 1.29
C PHE A 128 2.94 -14.27 2.69
N ASP A 129 2.34 -13.62 3.69
CA ASP A 129 2.71 -13.82 5.09
C ASP A 129 2.02 -15.06 5.64
N ARG A 130 2.79 -16.13 5.83
CA ARG A 130 2.30 -17.38 6.43
C ARG A 130 1.77 -17.21 7.85
N LYS A 131 2.25 -16.22 8.61
CA LYS A 131 1.79 -15.99 9.98
C LYS A 131 0.43 -15.30 9.99
N GLY A 132 0.27 -14.25 9.18
CA GLY A 132 -0.97 -13.52 9.00
C GLY A 132 -2.00 -14.22 8.09
N GLY A 133 -1.57 -15.24 7.34
CA GLY A 133 -2.44 -15.98 6.41
C GLY A 133 -2.89 -15.14 5.22
N ARG A 134 -2.19 -14.05 4.87
CA ARG A 134 -2.60 -13.13 3.80
C ARG A 134 -1.44 -12.67 2.95
N THR A 135 -1.75 -12.43 1.68
CA THR A 135 -0.85 -11.80 0.72
C THR A 135 -1.13 -10.31 0.65
N THR A 136 -0.06 -9.52 0.71
CA THR A 136 -0.15 -8.06 0.64
C THR A 136 0.94 -7.51 -0.26
N MET A 137 0.71 -6.32 -0.82
CA MET A 137 1.79 -5.48 -1.33
C MET A 137 2.19 -4.49 -0.25
N TRP A 138 3.44 -4.07 -0.26
CA TRP A 138 3.94 -3.13 0.72
C TRP A 138 4.98 -2.18 0.12
N ILE A 139 5.12 -1.01 0.75
CA ILE A 139 6.18 -0.02 0.54
C ILE A 139 6.79 0.28 1.90
N SER A 140 8.11 0.17 2.04
CA SER A 140 8.82 0.53 3.27
C SER A 140 9.73 1.71 2.99
N TYR A 141 9.69 2.71 3.87
CA TYR A 141 10.48 3.95 3.77
C TYR A 141 11.69 3.89 4.71
N ILE A 142 12.79 4.56 4.33
CA ILE A 142 14.02 4.65 5.14
C ILE A 142 13.91 5.80 6.17
#